data_AF-A0A7S2UAV8-F1
#
_entry.id   AF-A0A7S2UAV8-F1
#
_cell.length_a   1.000
_cell.length_b   1.000
_cell.length_c   1.000
_cell.angle_alpha   90.00
_cell.angle_beta   90.00
_cell.angle_gamma   90.00
#
_symmetry.space_group_name_H-M   'P 1'
#
loop_
_entity.id
_entity.type
_entity.pdbx_description
1 polymer ?
#
loop_
_entity_poly.entity_id
_entity_poly.type
_entity_poly.pdbx_seq_one_letter_code
_entity_poly.pdbx_strand_id
1 'polypeptide(L)'
;MSDSLPPLKFHGSSLIHRELQNTACFLGYESIFRLGDSTTELGFQKLLYNKYHGDPTDMDSVGLAEQLVKGNSVFRGMYIEETTTVTDSNIPQRDGCTLVLKPLLHCIVDKRISVGNEKNGISLSLLSATAYTNRANISGRTLQERCKLVLKNCKKALALISHHSSPYKSLLTTGTFPSGLVWEDYLLYARHEMWKEHFAKKPTDVMEDYWLFPGYFVFALFGPILPSDATGFQSELIKTSISSDDMSPNKKKSLGRKAARVEKAAVDAHARNHDNTRGQSTDNRLKIAKVAHAKALLVLENKKQDNEDIRMFHRDKLMLLTQQIDENFRMIAICKDVDPTRVKEIFERLIILQEQKNEAGLALNAAQQIIIDAEKPSELTGATAIVDNTLDELAGPATKKTKTVALPSMTEYSVTTPSVKVMIPVTNNIPVDAISSSASSLECENIGSNSADDNSHDSVGS
;
A
#
# COMPACT_ATOMS: atom_id res chain seq x y z
N MET A 1 -43.36 1.06 22.02
CA MET A 1 -42.52 -0.08 22.44
C MET A 1 -41.41 -0.21 21.41
N SER A 2 -40.18 0.14 21.78
CA SER A 2 -39.02 -0.08 20.92
C SER A 2 -38.62 -1.54 21.07
N ASP A 3 -38.97 -2.38 20.10
CA ASP A 3 -38.51 -3.77 20.06
C ASP A 3 -36.99 -3.76 19.92
N SER A 4 -36.31 -3.93 21.06
CA SER A 4 -34.85 -4.03 21.10
C SER A 4 -34.47 -5.31 20.37
N LEU A 5 -33.87 -5.17 19.19
CA LEU A 5 -33.36 -6.29 18.42
C LEU A 5 -32.47 -7.18 19.31
N PRO A 6 -32.59 -8.52 19.22
CA PRO A 6 -31.80 -9.42 20.04
C PRO A 6 -30.30 -9.20 19.81
N PRO A 7 -29.46 -9.36 20.85
CA PRO A 7 -28.02 -9.21 20.73
C PRO A 7 -27.46 -10.19 19.70
N LEU A 8 -26.52 -9.72 18.88
CA LEU A 8 -25.81 -10.56 17.91
C LEU A 8 -25.01 -11.64 18.67
N LYS A 9 -25.36 -12.90 18.45
CA LYS A 9 -24.57 -14.04 18.95
C LYS A 9 -23.49 -14.34 17.92
N PHE A 10 -22.24 -14.38 18.34
CA PHE A 10 -21.11 -14.72 17.47
C PHE A 10 -20.12 -15.57 18.25
N HIS A 11 -19.76 -16.71 17.69
CA HIS A 11 -18.91 -17.69 18.37
C HIS A 11 -17.46 -17.24 18.46
N GLY A 12 -17.03 -16.28 17.63
CA GLY A 12 -15.65 -15.81 17.62
C GLY A 12 -15.27 -14.81 18.71
N SER A 13 -16.16 -14.53 19.69
CA SER A 13 -15.92 -13.51 20.72
C SER A 13 -15.76 -12.09 20.18
N SER A 14 -15.70 -11.11 21.09
CA SER A 14 -15.61 -9.72 20.67
C SER A 14 -14.32 -9.32 19.94
N LEU A 15 -13.26 -10.10 20.15
CA LEU A 15 -11.95 -9.87 19.56
C LEU A 15 -11.95 -10.19 18.06
N ILE A 16 -12.50 -11.33 17.64
CA ILE A 16 -12.45 -11.73 16.22
C ILE A 16 -13.29 -10.81 15.34
N HIS A 17 -14.46 -10.38 15.81
CA HIS A 17 -15.24 -9.38 15.09
C HIS A 17 -14.44 -8.09 14.87
N ARG A 18 -13.76 -7.60 15.91
CA ARG A 18 -12.92 -6.40 15.76
C ARG A 18 -11.78 -6.65 14.79
N GLU A 19 -11.15 -7.83 14.83
CA GLU A 19 -10.09 -8.18 13.88
C GLU A 19 -10.59 -8.25 12.45
N LEU A 20 -11.75 -8.87 12.17
CA LEU A 20 -12.36 -8.88 10.84
C LEU A 20 -12.61 -7.44 10.32
N GLN A 21 -13.14 -6.56 11.18
CA GLN A 21 -13.35 -5.16 10.83
C GLN A 21 -12.03 -4.41 10.60
N ASN A 22 -11.02 -4.66 11.43
CA ASN A 22 -9.68 -4.10 11.32
C ASN A 22 -9.03 -4.51 9.99
N THR A 23 -9.18 -5.77 9.58
CA THR A 23 -8.65 -6.29 8.31
C THR A 23 -9.25 -5.58 7.11
N ALA A 24 -10.58 -5.52 7.01
CA ALA A 24 -11.25 -4.83 5.91
C ALA A 24 -10.95 -3.31 5.91
N CYS A 25 -10.92 -2.66 7.09
CA CYS A 25 -10.52 -1.26 7.21
C CYS A 25 -9.13 -1.05 6.64
N PHE A 26 -8.16 -1.84 7.10
CA PHE A 26 -6.75 -1.64 6.80
C PHE A 26 -6.46 -1.73 5.30
N LEU A 27 -7.08 -2.68 4.61
CA LEU A 27 -6.95 -2.79 3.15
C LEU A 27 -7.54 -1.57 2.43
N GLY A 28 -8.66 -1.03 2.92
CA GLY A 28 -9.20 0.24 2.42
C GLY A 28 -8.21 1.39 2.62
N TYR A 29 -7.63 1.50 3.81
CA TYR A 29 -6.63 2.51 4.14
C TYR A 29 -5.39 2.40 3.25
N GLU A 30 -4.87 1.19 3.05
CA GLU A 30 -3.72 0.95 2.18
C GLU A 30 -4.03 1.27 0.72
N SER A 31 -5.22 0.90 0.23
CA SER A 31 -5.63 1.20 -1.14
C SER A 31 -5.66 2.71 -1.40
N ILE A 32 -6.15 3.51 -0.44
CA ILE A 32 -6.19 4.97 -0.57
C ILE A 32 -4.78 5.56 -0.45
N PHE A 33 -3.94 5.01 0.43
CA PHE A 33 -2.56 5.46 0.56
C PHE A 33 -1.76 5.26 -0.73
N ARG A 34 -2.00 4.14 -1.44
CA ARG A 34 -1.34 3.84 -2.72
C ARG A 34 -1.74 4.78 -3.86
N LEU A 35 -2.90 5.42 -3.79
CA LEU A 35 -3.29 6.43 -4.78
C LEU A 35 -2.35 7.65 -4.76
N GLY A 36 -1.63 7.90 -3.66
CA GLY A 36 -0.66 9.00 -3.56
C GLY A 36 -1.30 10.40 -3.53
N ASP A 37 -2.61 10.51 -3.71
CA ASP A 37 -3.33 11.77 -3.71
C ASP A 37 -3.32 12.45 -2.33
N SER A 38 -2.97 13.74 -2.31
CA SER A 38 -3.08 14.60 -1.15
C SER A 38 -4.56 14.93 -0.87
N THR A 39 -5.26 13.99 -0.24
CA THR A 39 -6.64 14.18 0.19
C THR A 39 -6.69 14.89 1.54
N THR A 40 -7.68 15.77 1.72
CA THR A 40 -7.99 16.32 3.05
C THR A 40 -8.40 15.19 3.99
N GLU A 41 -8.23 15.37 5.30
CA GLU A 41 -8.59 14.33 6.28
C GLU A 41 -10.06 13.90 6.17
N LEU A 42 -10.97 14.85 5.91
CA LEU A 42 -12.39 14.55 5.69
C LEU A 42 -12.61 13.78 4.37
N GLY A 43 -11.90 14.15 3.30
CA GLY A 43 -11.93 13.43 2.02
C GLY A 43 -11.45 11.99 2.20
N PHE A 44 -10.35 11.79 2.94
CA PHE A 44 -9.82 10.47 3.27
C PHE A 44 -10.82 9.63 4.05
N GLN A 45 -11.46 10.20 5.08
CA GLN A 45 -12.49 9.51 5.87
C GLN A 45 -13.69 9.10 5.02
N LYS A 46 -14.12 9.95 4.09
CA LYS A 46 -15.21 9.65 3.15
C LYS A 46 -14.83 8.52 2.19
N LEU A 47 -13.64 8.60 1.57
CA LEU A 47 -13.13 7.55 0.69
C LEU A 47 -13.01 6.21 1.42
N LEU A 48 -12.51 6.22 2.65
CA LEU A 48 -12.38 5.01 3.47
C LEU A 48 -13.74 4.41 3.82
N TYR A 49 -14.73 5.25 4.14
CA TYR A 49 -16.10 4.81 4.37
C TYR A 49 -16.69 4.14 3.12
N ASN A 50 -16.57 4.77 1.95
CA ASN A 50 -17.06 4.21 0.68
C ASN A 50 -16.32 2.91 0.32
N LYS A 51 -15.00 2.82 0.49
CA LYS A 51 -14.26 1.57 0.26
C LYS A 51 -14.73 0.45 1.19
N TYR A 52 -15.04 0.77 2.43
CA TYR A 52 -15.47 -0.21 3.42
C TYR A 52 -16.89 -0.74 3.17
N HIS A 53 -17.85 0.16 2.95
CA HIS A 53 -19.28 -0.17 2.84
C HIS A 53 -19.79 -0.32 1.41
N GLY A 54 -19.02 0.10 0.40
CA GLY A 54 -19.49 0.31 -0.97
C GLY A 54 -19.83 1.78 -1.21
N ASP A 55 -19.67 2.25 -2.45
CA ASP A 55 -20.09 3.60 -2.81
C ASP A 55 -21.62 3.62 -2.99
N PRO A 56 -22.36 4.43 -2.22
CA PRO A 56 -23.82 4.48 -2.34
C PRO A 56 -24.32 5.06 -3.67
N THR A 57 -23.44 5.69 -4.46
CA THR A 57 -23.78 6.25 -5.77
C THR A 57 -23.60 5.27 -6.92
N ASP A 58 -22.88 4.17 -6.68
CA ASP A 58 -22.60 3.12 -7.65
C ASP A 58 -23.21 1.81 -7.15
N MET A 59 -24.29 1.37 -7.79
CA MET A 59 -25.01 0.15 -7.37
C MET A 59 -24.18 -1.12 -7.53
N ASP A 60 -23.16 -1.11 -8.39
CA ASP A 60 -22.28 -2.25 -8.62
C ASP A 60 -21.07 -2.23 -7.66
N SER A 61 -20.97 -1.19 -6.81
CA SER A 61 -19.89 -1.04 -5.85
C SER A 61 -20.00 -2.02 -4.69
N VAL A 62 -19.16 -3.07 -4.71
CA VAL A 62 -19.07 -4.04 -3.61
C VAL A 62 -18.04 -3.58 -2.57
N GLY A 63 -18.50 -3.24 -1.37
CA GLY A 63 -17.66 -2.82 -0.26
C GLY A 63 -16.71 -3.92 0.26
N LEU A 64 -15.58 -3.53 0.86
CA LEU A 64 -14.60 -4.46 1.42
C LEU A 64 -15.19 -5.35 2.52
N ALA A 65 -16.16 -4.87 3.30
CA ALA A 65 -16.84 -5.70 4.29
C ALA A 65 -17.61 -6.86 3.63
N GLU A 66 -18.28 -6.60 2.51
CA GLU A 66 -19.01 -7.63 1.76
C GLU A 66 -18.05 -8.61 1.08
N GLN A 67 -16.98 -8.11 0.46
CA GLN A 67 -15.92 -8.95 -0.11
C GLN A 67 -15.30 -9.88 0.94
N LEU A 68 -15.08 -9.37 2.16
CA LEU A 68 -14.57 -10.15 3.28
C LEU A 68 -15.52 -11.29 3.66
N VAL A 69 -16.83 -11.01 3.78
CA VAL A 69 -17.83 -12.04 4.11
C VAL A 69 -17.86 -13.11 3.02
N LYS A 70 -17.81 -12.71 1.74
CA LYS A 70 -17.83 -13.64 0.60
C LYS A 70 -16.51 -14.40 0.40
N GLY A 71 -15.44 -14.07 1.13
CA GLY A 71 -14.11 -14.67 0.91
C GLY A 71 -13.50 -14.36 -0.46
N ASN A 72 -13.90 -13.25 -1.07
CA ASN A 72 -13.45 -12.88 -2.41
C ASN A 72 -12.13 -12.10 -2.38
N SER A 73 -11.48 -12.01 -3.55
CA SER A 73 -10.29 -11.16 -3.76
C SER A 73 -9.17 -11.50 -2.75
N VAL A 74 -8.58 -10.49 -2.12
CA VAL A 74 -7.51 -10.59 -1.11
C VAL A 74 -7.92 -11.33 0.16
N PHE A 75 -9.22 -11.57 0.38
CA PHE A 75 -9.71 -12.29 1.56
C PHE A 75 -9.78 -13.80 1.39
N ARG A 76 -9.53 -14.34 0.18
CA ARG A 76 -9.58 -15.79 -0.08
C ARG A 76 -8.68 -16.58 0.87
N GLY A 77 -7.49 -16.05 1.15
CA GLY A 77 -6.51 -16.68 2.06
C GLY A 77 -6.97 -16.77 3.52
N MET A 78 -8.05 -16.09 3.92
CA MET A 78 -8.60 -16.14 5.28
C MET A 78 -9.41 -17.40 5.56
N TYR A 79 -9.96 -18.02 4.53
CA TYR A 79 -10.96 -19.07 4.65
C TYR A 79 -10.45 -20.41 4.15
N ILE A 80 -11.04 -21.46 4.68
CA ILE A 80 -11.01 -22.84 4.18
C ILE A 80 -12.39 -23.08 3.56
N GLU A 81 -12.42 -23.56 2.34
CA GLU A 81 -13.64 -24.03 1.68
C GLU A 81 -13.94 -25.45 2.19
N GLU A 82 -15.04 -25.61 2.92
CA GLU A 82 -15.53 -26.92 3.37
C GLU A 82 -16.79 -27.30 2.60
N THR A 83 -16.78 -28.46 1.95
CA THR A 83 -17.97 -29.04 1.32
C THR A 83 -18.88 -29.60 2.41
N THR A 84 -20.03 -28.98 2.59
CA THR A 84 -21.07 -29.44 3.51
C THR A 84 -22.11 -30.23 2.74
N THR A 85 -22.20 -31.53 3.03
CA THR A 85 -23.31 -32.38 2.59
C THR A 85 -24.45 -32.26 3.58
N VAL A 86 -25.51 -31.53 3.20
CA VAL A 86 -26.72 -31.44 4.02
C VAL A 86 -27.56 -32.68 3.73
N THR A 87 -27.44 -33.71 4.56
CA THR A 87 -28.34 -34.87 4.58
C THR A 87 -29.62 -34.53 5.34
N ASP A 88 -30.46 -33.68 4.75
CA ASP A 88 -31.86 -33.59 5.17
C ASP A 88 -32.68 -34.64 4.42
N SER A 89 -33.39 -35.49 5.16
CA SER A 89 -34.07 -36.70 4.65
C SER A 89 -35.12 -36.43 3.56
N ASN A 90 -35.48 -35.17 3.34
CA ASN A 90 -36.58 -34.73 2.48
C ASN A 90 -36.17 -33.77 1.36
N ILE A 91 -34.88 -33.41 1.24
CA ILE A 91 -34.40 -32.45 0.22
C ILE A 91 -33.34 -33.15 -0.63
N PRO A 92 -33.40 -33.06 -1.98
CA PRO A 92 -32.33 -33.58 -2.82
C PRO A 92 -30.99 -33.00 -2.38
N GLN A 93 -30.01 -33.88 -2.16
CA GLN A 93 -28.68 -33.53 -1.70
C GLN A 93 -28.12 -32.39 -2.54
N ARG A 94 -27.92 -31.23 -1.92
CA ARG A 94 -27.22 -30.10 -2.51
C ARG A 94 -25.87 -30.00 -1.84
N ASP A 95 -24.82 -30.15 -2.63
CA ASP A 95 -23.46 -29.88 -2.16
C ASP A 95 -23.32 -28.36 -2.01
N GLY A 96 -23.23 -27.90 -0.76
CA GLY A 96 -22.97 -26.51 -0.44
C GLY A 96 -21.49 -26.31 -0.08
N CYS A 97 -20.87 -25.24 -0.61
CA CYS A 97 -19.56 -24.80 -0.13
C CYS A 97 -19.76 -23.82 1.03
N THR A 98 -19.19 -24.12 2.19
CA THR A 98 -19.18 -23.24 3.36
C THR A 98 -17.77 -22.71 3.58
N LEU A 99 -17.62 -21.39 3.71
CA LEU A 99 -16.36 -20.77 4.09
C LEU A 99 -16.17 -20.80 5.61
N VAL A 100 -15.02 -21.30 6.05
CA VAL A 100 -14.63 -21.41 7.46
C VAL A 100 -13.36 -20.61 7.70
N LEU A 101 -13.37 -19.71 8.69
CA LEU A 101 -12.19 -18.93 9.06
C LEU A 101 -11.07 -19.86 9.51
N LYS A 102 -9.87 -19.70 8.96
CA LYS A 102 -8.72 -20.55 9.30
C LYS A 102 -8.47 -20.59 10.82
N PRO A 103 -8.29 -21.77 11.44
CA PRO A 103 -8.03 -21.91 12.88
C PRO A 103 -6.87 -21.06 13.40
N LEU A 104 -5.80 -20.94 12.60
CA LEU A 104 -4.62 -20.14 12.92
C LEU A 104 -4.91 -18.65 13.09
N LEU A 105 -5.98 -18.11 12.50
CA LEU A 105 -6.33 -16.70 12.65
C LEU A 105 -7.05 -16.43 13.96
N HIS A 106 -7.97 -17.32 14.34
CA HIS A 106 -8.78 -17.11 15.53
C HIS A 106 -8.18 -17.70 16.81
N CYS A 107 -7.33 -18.72 16.69
CA CYS A 107 -6.64 -19.38 17.80
C CYS A 107 -7.58 -19.89 18.91
N ILE A 108 -8.80 -20.28 18.56
CA ILE A 108 -9.76 -20.86 19.50
C ILE A 108 -9.83 -22.35 19.22
N VAL A 109 -9.36 -23.16 20.17
CA VAL A 109 -9.33 -24.62 20.09
C VAL A 109 -10.76 -25.17 19.94
N ASP A 110 -10.94 -26.16 19.07
CA ASP A 110 -12.21 -26.86 18.81
C ASP A 110 -13.40 -25.95 18.45
N LYS A 111 -13.15 -24.76 17.91
CA LYS A 111 -14.19 -23.86 17.42
C LYS A 111 -14.13 -23.72 15.91
N ARG A 112 -15.29 -23.93 15.29
CA ARG A 112 -15.53 -23.68 13.86
C ARG A 112 -16.26 -22.36 13.68
N ILE A 113 -15.62 -21.39 13.03
CA ILE A 113 -16.23 -20.09 12.72
C ILE A 113 -16.52 -20.04 11.22
N SER A 114 -17.79 -20.14 10.84
CA SER A 114 -18.23 -20.16 9.44
C SER A 114 -18.86 -18.84 9.01
N VAL A 115 -18.84 -18.56 7.71
CA VAL A 115 -19.57 -17.47 7.06
C VAL A 115 -21.06 -17.81 6.93
N GLY A 116 -21.94 -16.81 7.02
CA GLY A 116 -23.33 -16.92 6.57
C GLY A 116 -24.34 -17.47 7.57
N ASN A 117 -23.91 -18.01 8.71
CA ASN A 117 -24.83 -18.36 9.78
C ASN A 117 -25.24 -17.10 10.56
N GLU A 118 -26.42 -16.53 10.26
CA GLU A 118 -26.90 -15.29 10.91
C GLU A 118 -26.87 -15.32 12.44
N LYS A 119 -26.99 -16.50 13.04
CA LYS A 119 -27.02 -16.66 14.49
C LYS A 119 -25.64 -16.74 15.11
N ASN A 120 -24.61 -17.19 14.39
CA ASN A 120 -23.34 -17.61 15.01
C ASN A 120 -22.08 -17.39 14.16
N GLY A 121 -22.24 -17.02 12.89
CA GLY A 121 -21.19 -16.92 11.89
C GLY A 121 -20.82 -15.49 11.53
N ILE A 122 -19.88 -15.38 10.58
CA ILE A 122 -19.45 -14.10 10.02
C ILE A 122 -20.52 -13.65 9.02
N SER A 123 -21.13 -12.48 9.28
CA SER A 123 -22.18 -11.90 8.45
C SER A 123 -21.92 -10.42 8.18
N LEU A 124 -22.52 -9.87 7.12
CA LEU A 124 -22.37 -8.46 6.80
C LEU A 124 -22.93 -7.57 7.92
N SER A 125 -24.06 -7.96 8.52
CA SER A 125 -24.63 -7.23 9.67
C SER A 125 -23.69 -7.19 10.87
N LEU A 126 -22.87 -8.22 11.06
CA LEU A 126 -21.84 -8.22 12.09
C LEU A 126 -20.78 -7.16 11.74
N LEU A 127 -20.23 -7.20 10.53
CA LEU A 127 -19.14 -6.30 10.12
C LEU A 127 -19.56 -4.83 9.99
N SER A 128 -20.82 -4.53 9.66
CA SER A 128 -21.32 -3.16 9.60
C SER A 128 -21.51 -2.53 10.99
N ALA A 129 -21.69 -3.34 12.04
CA ALA A 129 -22.01 -2.87 13.38
C ALA A 129 -20.79 -2.26 14.12
N THR A 130 -20.97 -1.10 14.75
CA THR A 130 -19.93 -0.46 15.59
C THR A 130 -19.50 -1.33 16.77
N ALA A 131 -20.44 -2.05 17.35
CA ALA A 131 -20.21 -2.99 18.43
C ALA A 131 -21.24 -4.12 18.39
N TYR A 132 -21.01 -5.18 19.15
CA TYR A 132 -21.96 -6.29 19.32
C TYR A 132 -23.36 -5.86 19.76
N THR A 133 -23.40 -4.84 20.59
CA THR A 133 -24.61 -4.27 21.16
C THR A 133 -25.11 -3.07 20.37
N ASN A 134 -24.32 -2.53 19.44
CA ASN A 134 -24.64 -1.33 18.68
C ASN A 134 -24.57 -1.60 17.17
N ARG A 135 -25.74 -1.73 16.57
CA ARG A 135 -25.92 -1.96 15.13
C ARG A 135 -25.73 -0.69 14.28
N ALA A 136 -25.41 0.46 14.88
CA ALA A 136 -25.06 1.65 14.11
C ALA A 136 -23.84 1.37 13.22
N ASN A 137 -23.85 1.93 12.02
CA ASN A 137 -22.76 1.78 11.06
C ASN A 137 -21.47 2.43 11.58
N ILE A 138 -20.33 1.81 11.29
CA ILE A 138 -19.02 2.39 11.60
C ILE A 138 -18.76 3.60 10.69
N SER A 139 -18.47 4.75 11.30
CA SER A 139 -18.14 5.99 10.58
C SER A 139 -16.73 5.96 9.97
N GLY A 140 -16.50 6.76 8.92
CA GLY A 140 -15.18 6.91 8.29
C GLY A 140 -14.07 7.34 9.26
N ARG A 141 -14.39 8.20 10.24
CA ARG A 141 -13.46 8.60 11.30
C ARG A 141 -13.05 7.40 12.18
N THR A 142 -14.03 6.62 12.63
CA THR A 142 -13.78 5.43 13.46
C THR A 142 -12.95 4.39 12.71
N LEU A 143 -13.22 4.19 11.41
CA LEU A 143 -12.39 3.36 10.55
C LEU A 143 -10.96 3.90 10.53
N GLN A 144 -10.75 5.17 10.22
CA GLN A 144 -9.40 5.75 10.15
C GLN A 144 -8.62 5.60 11.47
N GLU A 145 -9.25 5.84 12.62
CA GLU A 145 -8.63 5.66 13.95
C GLU A 145 -8.22 4.20 14.19
N ARG A 146 -9.07 3.23 13.83
CA ARG A 146 -8.75 1.79 13.92
C ARG A 146 -7.60 1.42 13.01
N CYS A 147 -7.63 1.89 11.77
CA CYS A 147 -6.57 1.65 10.79
C CYS A 147 -5.20 2.19 11.27
N LYS A 148 -5.15 3.38 11.88
CA LYS A 148 -3.94 3.92 12.52
C LYS A 148 -3.45 3.04 13.68
N LEU A 149 -4.36 2.51 14.50
CA LEU A 149 -4.04 1.59 15.59
C LEU A 149 -3.46 0.26 15.07
N VAL A 150 -4.10 -0.34 14.07
CA VAL A 150 -3.65 -1.56 13.39
C VAL A 150 -2.24 -1.37 12.86
N LEU A 151 -2.01 -0.31 12.08
CA LEU A 151 -0.69 -0.03 11.52
C LEU A 151 0.38 0.15 12.60
N LYS A 152 0.05 0.86 13.69
CA LYS A 152 0.95 1.03 14.83
C LYS A 152 1.35 -0.31 15.44
N ASN A 153 0.38 -1.20 15.67
CA ASN A 153 0.64 -2.50 16.29
C ASN A 153 1.35 -3.47 15.36
N CYS A 154 1.02 -3.50 14.06
CA CYS A 154 1.76 -4.29 13.07
C CYS A 154 3.23 -3.86 13.01
N LYS A 155 3.51 -2.55 13.04
CA LYS A 155 4.88 -2.02 13.09
C LYS A 155 5.59 -2.40 14.39
N LYS A 156 4.87 -2.40 15.51
CA LYS A 156 5.40 -2.82 16.81
C LYS A 156 5.76 -4.31 16.82
N ALA A 157 4.85 -5.17 16.34
CA ALA A 157 5.09 -6.60 16.20
C ALA A 157 6.31 -6.87 15.30
N LEU A 158 6.42 -6.13 14.19
CA LEU A 158 7.56 -6.23 13.30
C LEU A 158 8.86 -5.79 13.98
N ALA A 159 8.87 -4.71 14.75
CA ALA A 159 10.05 -4.27 15.49
C ALA A 159 10.52 -5.33 16.52
N LEU A 160 9.57 -5.99 17.21
CA LEU A 160 9.88 -7.09 18.13
C LEU A 160 10.49 -8.29 17.41
N ILE A 161 9.97 -8.64 16.23
CA ILE A 161 10.51 -9.72 15.39
C ILE A 161 11.90 -9.37 14.84
N SER A 162 12.13 -8.12 14.45
CA SER A 162 13.43 -7.63 13.95
C SER A 162 14.49 -7.49 15.04
N HIS A 163 14.10 -7.60 16.31
CA HIS A 163 15.00 -7.42 17.43
C HIS A 163 16.17 -8.42 17.38
N HIS A 164 17.35 -8.01 17.87
CA HIS A 164 18.57 -8.82 17.79
C HIS A 164 18.48 -10.16 18.54
N SER A 165 17.62 -10.26 19.55
CA SER A 165 17.38 -11.49 20.31
C SER A 165 16.29 -12.38 19.72
N SER A 166 15.59 -11.95 18.66
CA SER A 166 14.52 -12.72 18.03
C SER A 166 15.11 -13.84 17.16
N PRO A 167 14.62 -15.09 17.28
CA PRO A 167 15.06 -16.17 16.40
C PRO A 167 14.63 -15.92 14.94
N TYR A 168 13.64 -15.06 14.71
CA TYR A 168 13.12 -14.74 13.38
C TYR A 168 13.77 -13.51 12.75
N LYS A 169 14.82 -12.94 13.35
CA LYS A 169 15.51 -11.79 12.75
C LYS A 169 16.05 -12.11 11.36
N SER A 170 16.69 -13.27 11.19
CA SER A 170 17.26 -13.70 9.90
C SER A 170 16.18 -13.91 8.86
N LEU A 171 14.97 -14.34 9.24
CA LEU A 171 13.87 -14.59 8.31
C LEU A 171 13.51 -13.34 7.49
N LEU A 172 13.65 -12.14 8.07
CA LEU A 172 13.40 -10.88 7.36
C LEU A 172 14.48 -10.53 6.32
N THR A 173 15.69 -11.10 6.45
CA THR A 173 16.82 -10.84 5.53
C THR A 173 17.05 -11.98 4.55
N THR A 174 16.92 -13.24 5.01
CA THR A 174 17.19 -14.44 4.21
C THR A 174 15.92 -15.02 3.59
N GLY A 175 14.73 -14.67 4.10
CA GLY A 175 13.47 -15.28 3.68
C GLY A 175 13.33 -16.74 4.13
N THR A 176 14.23 -17.25 4.97
CA THR A 176 14.23 -18.65 5.44
C THR A 176 13.93 -18.76 6.93
N PHE A 177 13.08 -19.71 7.30
CA PHE A 177 12.78 -20.00 8.70
C PHE A 177 13.98 -20.64 9.40
N PRO A 178 14.17 -20.39 10.71
CA PRO A 178 15.15 -21.13 11.48
C PRO A 178 14.85 -22.64 11.47
N SER A 179 15.89 -23.46 11.65
CA SER A 179 15.75 -24.92 11.59
C SER A 179 14.67 -25.43 12.56
N GLY A 180 13.73 -26.23 12.03
CA GLY A 180 12.64 -26.83 12.79
C GLY A 180 11.47 -25.90 13.13
N LEU A 181 11.49 -24.64 12.68
CA LEU A 181 10.38 -23.70 12.87
C LEU A 181 9.60 -23.51 11.58
N VAL A 182 8.29 -23.28 11.72
CA VAL A 182 7.37 -23.02 10.62
C VAL A 182 6.71 -21.64 10.77
N TRP A 183 5.85 -21.29 9.82
CA TRP A 183 5.17 -19.99 9.79
C TRP A 183 4.22 -19.79 10.99
N GLU A 184 3.60 -20.86 11.47
CA GLU A 184 2.75 -20.86 12.67
C GLU A 184 3.55 -20.49 13.93
N ASP A 185 4.77 -21.00 14.07
CA ASP A 185 5.65 -20.66 15.20
C ASP A 185 6.04 -19.17 15.17
N TYR A 186 6.21 -18.62 13.96
CA TYR A 186 6.47 -17.19 13.76
C TYR A 186 5.29 -16.33 14.22
N LEU A 187 4.07 -16.70 13.86
CA LEU A 187 2.88 -15.98 14.33
C LEU A 187 2.67 -16.11 15.82
N LEU A 188 2.90 -17.31 16.38
CA LEU A 188 2.80 -17.55 17.82
C LEU A 188 3.82 -16.70 18.58
N TYR A 189 5.05 -16.60 18.08
CA TYR A 189 6.09 -15.74 18.65
C TYR A 189 5.70 -14.27 18.61
N ALA A 190 5.26 -13.77 17.45
CA ALA A 190 4.83 -12.37 17.29
C ALA A 190 3.72 -12.01 18.28
N ARG A 191 2.76 -12.92 18.46
CA ARG A 191 1.66 -12.78 19.41
C ARG A 191 2.15 -12.78 20.86
N HIS A 192 3.04 -13.70 21.23
CA HIS A 192 3.61 -13.78 22.57
C HIS A 192 4.40 -12.53 22.95
N GLU A 193 5.26 -12.04 22.06
CA GLU A 193 6.04 -10.82 22.30
C GLU A 193 5.14 -9.58 22.37
N MET A 194 4.13 -9.48 21.52
CA MET A 194 3.12 -8.42 21.63
C MET A 194 2.33 -8.51 22.94
N TRP A 195 1.99 -9.71 23.40
CA TRP A 195 1.31 -9.90 24.68
C TRP A 195 2.20 -9.42 25.83
N LYS A 196 3.46 -9.86 25.89
CA LYS A 196 4.42 -9.36 26.89
C LYS A 196 4.50 -7.84 26.87
N GLU A 197 4.66 -7.24 25.71
CA GLU A 197 4.77 -5.80 25.55
C GLU A 197 3.50 -5.04 26.01
N HIS A 198 2.32 -5.65 25.89
CA HIS A 198 1.06 -5.08 26.38
C HIS A 198 0.85 -5.27 27.89
N PHE A 199 1.36 -6.36 28.47
CA PHE A 199 1.07 -6.78 29.86
C PHE A 199 2.31 -6.86 30.78
N ALA A 200 3.49 -6.43 30.34
CA ALA A 200 4.80 -6.55 31.02
C ALA A 200 4.86 -6.04 32.47
N LYS A 201 3.83 -5.34 32.94
CA LYS A 201 3.72 -4.86 34.33
C LYS A 201 3.23 -5.94 35.31
N LYS A 202 2.83 -7.13 34.86
CA LYS A 202 2.35 -8.22 35.72
C LYS A 202 3.08 -9.55 35.43
N PRO A 203 3.99 -10.00 36.31
CA PRO A 203 4.87 -11.15 36.06
C PRO A 203 4.19 -12.53 36.13
N THR A 204 2.88 -12.61 36.38
CA THR A 204 2.15 -13.88 36.60
C THR A 204 1.12 -14.22 35.53
N ASP A 205 0.90 -13.34 34.55
CA ASP A 205 -0.18 -13.58 33.60
C ASP A 205 0.30 -14.60 32.54
N VAL A 206 -0.46 -15.66 32.34
CA VAL A 206 -0.27 -16.61 31.22
C VAL A 206 -1.07 -16.04 30.05
N MET A 207 -0.48 -15.99 28.85
CA MET A 207 -1.20 -15.54 27.65
C MET A 207 -2.38 -16.49 27.39
N GLU A 208 -3.59 -15.94 27.31
CA GLU A 208 -4.78 -16.72 26.92
C GLU A 208 -4.62 -17.21 25.47
N ASP A 209 -5.00 -18.46 25.19
CA ASP A 209 -4.79 -19.10 23.88
C ASP A 209 -5.42 -18.34 22.71
N TYR A 210 -6.53 -17.63 22.97
CA TYR A 210 -7.29 -16.85 21.99
C TYR A 210 -6.94 -15.35 22.01
N TRP A 211 -5.93 -14.93 22.77
CA TRP A 211 -5.55 -13.52 22.83
C TRP A 211 -4.97 -13.06 21.50
N LEU A 212 -5.46 -11.92 20.97
CA LEU A 212 -4.98 -11.31 19.73
C LEU A 212 -4.68 -9.83 19.98
N PHE A 213 -3.56 -9.31 19.47
CA PHE A 213 -3.35 -7.87 19.44
C PHE A 213 -4.18 -7.22 18.31
N PRO A 214 -4.61 -5.96 18.45
CA PRO A 214 -5.34 -5.28 17.39
C PRO A 214 -4.50 -5.17 16.11
N GLY A 215 -4.93 -5.78 15.01
CA GLY A 215 -4.18 -5.89 13.77
C GLY A 215 -3.45 -7.21 13.55
N TYR A 216 -3.67 -8.22 14.40
CA TYR A 216 -3.12 -9.56 14.23
C TYR A 216 -3.51 -10.18 12.88
N PHE A 217 -4.77 -10.09 12.45
CA PHE A 217 -5.20 -10.67 11.17
C PHE A 217 -4.45 -10.02 10.00
N VAL A 218 -4.32 -8.69 10.04
CA VAL A 218 -3.56 -7.92 9.05
C VAL A 218 -2.10 -8.34 9.04
N PHE A 219 -1.50 -8.52 10.21
CA PHE A 219 -0.12 -8.94 10.33
C PHE A 219 0.11 -10.36 9.78
N ALA A 220 -0.77 -11.31 10.12
CA ALA A 220 -0.69 -12.67 9.64
C ALA A 220 -0.90 -12.75 8.12
N LEU A 221 -1.89 -12.05 7.58
CA LEU A 221 -2.29 -12.19 6.18
C LEU A 221 -1.47 -11.33 5.21
N PHE A 222 -1.01 -10.16 5.66
CA PHE A 222 -0.42 -9.13 4.79
C PHE A 222 0.93 -8.61 5.33
N GLY A 223 1.49 -9.28 6.33
CA GLY A 223 2.77 -8.94 6.93
C GLY A 223 3.97 -9.15 6.01
N PRO A 224 5.20 -8.92 6.52
CA PRO A 224 6.43 -9.04 5.74
C PRO A 224 6.79 -10.49 5.38
N ILE A 225 6.18 -11.48 6.04
CA ILE A 225 6.39 -12.90 5.75
C ILE A 225 5.02 -13.56 5.57
N LEU A 226 4.79 -14.10 4.38
CA LEU A 226 3.56 -14.82 4.02
C LEU A 226 3.81 -16.33 4.09
N PRO A 227 2.78 -17.16 4.34
CA PRO A 227 2.93 -18.60 4.24
C PRO A 227 3.21 -19.00 2.78
N SER A 228 3.87 -20.13 2.57
CA SER A 228 4.35 -20.56 1.24
C SER A 228 3.23 -20.81 0.22
N ASP A 229 2.02 -21.10 0.70
CA ASP A 229 0.82 -21.28 -0.11
C ASP A 229 0.11 -19.96 -0.44
N ALA A 230 0.46 -18.85 0.22
CA ALA A 230 -0.14 -17.55 -0.04
C ALA A 230 0.57 -16.84 -1.20
N THR A 231 -0.04 -16.86 -2.38
CA THR A 231 0.35 -16.03 -3.54
C THR A 231 -0.17 -14.58 -3.41
N GLY A 232 -0.10 -14.03 -2.20
CA GLY A 232 -0.96 -12.93 -1.75
C GLY A 232 -0.39 -11.52 -1.85
N PHE A 233 -1.29 -10.55 -1.73
CA PHE A 233 -1.00 -9.14 -1.49
C PHE A 233 -0.14 -8.97 -0.23
N GLN A 234 0.90 -8.13 -0.33
CA GLN A 234 1.76 -7.81 0.80
C GLN A 234 1.71 -6.32 1.11
N SER A 235 1.57 -5.97 2.39
CA SER A 235 1.38 -4.57 2.78
C SER A 235 2.68 -3.76 2.69
N GLU A 236 2.68 -2.72 1.87
CA GLU A 236 3.81 -1.78 1.75
C GLU A 236 3.90 -0.87 2.98
N LEU A 237 2.75 -0.54 3.57
CA LEU A 237 2.66 0.27 4.78
C LEU A 237 3.33 -0.38 5.99
N ILE A 238 3.30 -1.72 6.06
CA ILE A 238 3.98 -2.50 7.09
C ILE A 238 5.47 -2.65 6.77
N LYS A 239 5.84 -2.90 5.50
CA LYS A 239 7.26 -3.06 5.10
C LYS A 239 8.10 -1.80 5.28
N THR A 240 7.55 -0.65 4.88
CA THR A 240 8.28 0.63 4.81
C THR A 240 8.84 1.10 6.16
N SER A 241 8.39 0.57 7.30
CA SER A 241 8.97 0.92 8.60
C SER A 241 10.39 0.40 8.82
N ILE A 242 10.76 -0.77 8.26
CA ILE A 242 12.08 -1.39 8.51
C ILE A 242 13.21 -0.49 7.99
N SER A 243 13.00 0.18 6.87
CA SER A 243 14.03 1.03 6.24
C SER A 243 14.19 2.39 6.92
N SER A 244 13.25 2.81 7.76
CA SER A 244 13.23 4.18 8.31
C SER A 244 13.97 4.37 9.64
N ASP A 245 14.39 3.29 10.30
CA ASP A 245 15.10 3.37 11.59
C ASP A 245 16.60 3.73 11.45
N ASP A 246 17.15 3.73 10.23
CA ASP A 246 18.47 4.35 9.95
C ASP A 246 18.42 5.89 9.83
N MET A 247 17.22 6.49 9.90
CA MET A 247 17.07 7.94 9.93
C MET A 247 17.09 8.42 11.38
N SER A 248 18.28 8.78 11.87
CA SER A 248 18.44 9.40 13.19
C SER A 248 17.41 10.51 13.42
N PRO A 249 16.91 10.70 14.67
CA PRO A 249 15.89 11.71 14.98
C PRO A 249 16.25 13.13 14.51
N ASN A 250 17.56 13.40 14.34
CA ASN A 250 18.08 14.64 13.79
C ASN A 250 17.85 14.81 12.27
N LYS A 251 17.85 13.73 11.47
CA LYS A 251 17.56 13.79 10.03
C LYS A 251 16.09 14.07 9.74
N LYS A 252 15.14 13.52 10.51
CA LYS A 252 13.70 13.85 10.38
C LYS A 252 13.43 15.34 10.64
N LYS A 253 14.08 15.94 11.63
CA LYS A 253 13.98 17.40 11.90
C LYS A 253 14.66 18.26 10.83
N SER A 254 15.75 17.79 10.21
CA SER A 254 16.46 18.57 9.18
C SER A 254 15.73 18.55 7.84
N LEU A 255 15.10 17.44 7.46
CA LEU A 255 14.28 17.33 6.25
C LEU A 255 13.05 18.24 6.30
N GLY A 256 12.32 18.28 7.42
CA GLY A 256 11.20 19.20 7.59
C GLY A 256 11.61 20.68 7.51
N ARG A 257 12.78 21.04 8.07
CA ARG A 257 13.30 22.42 7.98
C ARG A 257 13.88 22.77 6.60
N LYS A 258 14.45 21.81 5.87
CA LYS A 258 14.90 22.01 4.49
C LYS A 258 13.71 22.16 3.55
N ALA A 259 12.68 21.32 3.66
CA ALA A 259 11.46 21.46 2.88
C ALA A 259 10.81 22.84 3.09
N ALA A 260 10.63 23.26 4.34
CA ALA A 260 10.09 24.59 4.66
C ALA A 260 10.96 25.77 4.18
N ARG A 261 12.29 25.58 4.06
CA ARG A 261 13.21 26.61 3.52
C ARG A 261 13.20 26.64 2.00
N VAL A 262 13.07 25.50 1.33
CA VAL A 262 12.93 25.43 -0.14
C VAL A 262 11.60 26.04 -0.56
N GLU A 263 10.52 25.74 0.14
CA GLU A 263 9.20 26.35 -0.08
C GLU A 263 9.26 27.87 0.08
N LYS A 264 9.90 28.37 1.15
CA LYS A 264 10.09 29.81 1.36
C LYS A 264 10.97 30.47 0.28
N ALA A 265 12.04 29.80 -0.14
CA ALA A 265 12.94 30.32 -1.18
C ALA A 265 12.28 30.35 -2.57
N ALA A 266 11.40 29.38 -2.87
CA ALA A 266 10.61 29.37 -4.09
C ALA A 266 9.62 30.55 -4.11
N VAL A 267 8.94 30.81 -2.99
CA VAL A 267 8.05 31.98 -2.83
C VAL A 267 8.81 33.30 -3.00
N ASP A 268 9.98 33.44 -2.38
CA ASP A 268 10.81 34.65 -2.48
C ASP A 268 11.44 34.85 -3.89
N ALA A 269 11.75 33.77 -4.61
CA ALA A 269 12.24 33.83 -5.98
C ALA A 269 11.14 34.22 -6.98
N HIS A 270 9.93 33.71 -6.80
CA HIS A 270 8.77 34.08 -7.62
C HIS A 270 8.38 35.55 -7.46
N ALA A 271 8.51 36.12 -6.26
CA ALA A 271 8.25 37.54 -6.01
C ALA A 271 9.18 38.49 -6.81
N ARG A 272 10.36 38.04 -7.24
CA ARG A 272 11.35 38.89 -7.94
C ARG A 272 11.20 38.89 -9.46
N ASN A 273 10.49 37.92 -10.06
CA ASN A 273 10.35 37.80 -11.51
C ASN A 273 9.11 38.51 -12.10
N HIS A 274 8.25 39.13 -11.27
CA HIS A 274 6.91 39.56 -11.71
C HIS A 274 6.75 41.03 -12.15
N ASP A 275 7.83 41.80 -12.30
CA ASP A 275 7.73 43.24 -12.62
C ASP A 275 7.38 43.56 -14.11
N ASN A 276 7.26 42.55 -14.97
CA ASN A 276 7.05 42.74 -16.42
C ASN A 276 5.59 42.59 -16.94
N THR A 277 4.58 42.36 -16.08
CA THR A 277 3.17 42.15 -16.52
C THR A 277 2.20 43.27 -16.12
N ARG A 278 2.73 44.47 -15.87
CA ARG A 278 1.97 45.64 -15.43
C ARG A 278 1.08 46.17 -16.57
N GLY A 279 -0.18 45.72 -16.64
CA GLY A 279 -1.17 46.24 -17.59
C GLY A 279 -2.41 45.39 -17.88
N GLN A 280 -2.42 44.10 -17.54
CA GLN A 280 -3.61 43.26 -17.72
C GLN A 280 -4.52 43.29 -16.50
N SER A 281 -5.84 43.44 -16.70
CA SER A 281 -6.82 43.34 -15.61
C SER A 281 -6.77 41.96 -14.96
N THR A 282 -7.03 41.90 -13.66
CA THR A 282 -7.10 40.66 -12.86
C THR A 282 -8.04 39.62 -13.47
N ASP A 283 -9.17 40.06 -14.01
CA ASP A 283 -10.13 39.20 -14.71
C ASP A 283 -9.54 38.52 -15.96
N ASN A 284 -8.70 39.24 -16.72
CA ASN A 284 -8.06 38.65 -17.90
C ASN A 284 -7.00 37.62 -17.51
N ARG A 285 -6.23 37.88 -16.44
CA ARG A 285 -5.26 36.90 -15.91
C ARG A 285 -5.96 35.61 -15.44
N LEU A 286 -7.07 35.74 -14.72
CA LEU A 286 -7.84 34.59 -14.24
C LEU A 286 -8.45 33.78 -15.40
N LYS A 287 -8.94 34.45 -16.46
CA LYS A 287 -9.42 33.77 -17.67
C LYS A 287 -8.31 33.00 -18.38
N ILE A 288 -7.13 33.60 -18.54
CA ILE A 288 -5.96 32.95 -19.16
C ILE A 288 -5.52 31.74 -18.34
N ALA A 289 -5.43 31.88 -17.01
CA ALA A 289 -5.06 30.77 -16.12
C ALA A 289 -6.07 29.62 -16.18
N LYS A 290 -7.38 29.91 -16.18
CA LYS A 290 -8.43 28.88 -16.34
C LYS A 290 -8.33 28.14 -17.66
N VAL A 291 -8.07 28.85 -18.77
CA VAL A 291 -7.89 28.24 -20.09
C VAL A 291 -6.63 27.39 -20.14
N ALA A 292 -5.51 27.86 -19.58
CA ALA A 292 -4.27 27.10 -19.50
C ALA A 292 -4.42 25.82 -18.67
N HIS A 293 -5.11 25.91 -17.52
CA HIS A 293 -5.41 24.75 -16.68
C HIS A 293 -6.33 23.74 -17.38
N ALA A 294 -7.41 24.20 -18.02
CA ALA A 294 -8.30 23.33 -18.77
C ALA A 294 -7.58 22.62 -19.92
N LYS A 295 -6.68 23.33 -20.63
CA LYS A 295 -5.86 22.74 -21.69
C LYS A 295 -4.88 21.70 -21.14
N ALA A 296 -4.27 21.95 -19.98
CA ALA A 296 -3.37 20.99 -19.34
C ALA A 296 -4.10 19.72 -18.89
N LEU A 297 -5.30 19.86 -18.30
CA LEU A 297 -6.15 18.71 -17.93
C LEU A 297 -6.53 17.88 -19.15
N LEU A 298 -6.92 18.52 -20.26
CA LEU A 298 -7.28 17.80 -21.48
C LEU A 298 -6.09 17.03 -22.09
N VAL A 299 -4.87 17.59 -22.02
CA VAL A 299 -3.65 16.87 -22.45
C VAL A 299 -3.38 15.65 -21.56
N LEU A 300 -3.56 15.77 -20.24
CA LEU A 300 -3.39 14.66 -19.31
C LEU A 300 -4.45 13.57 -19.52
N GLU A 301 -5.70 13.96 -19.76
CA GLU A 301 -6.79 13.03 -20.05
C GLU A 301 -6.54 12.25 -21.34
N ASN A 302 -6.11 12.93 -22.41
CA ASN A 302 -5.72 12.28 -23.67
C ASN A 302 -4.54 11.32 -23.46
N LYS A 303 -3.49 11.75 -22.74
CA LYS A 303 -2.34 10.88 -22.43
C LYS A 303 -2.74 9.65 -21.61
N LYS A 304 -3.70 9.81 -20.69
CA LYS A 304 -4.25 8.69 -19.91
C LYS A 304 -5.02 7.72 -20.79
N GLN A 305 -5.83 8.24 -21.71
CA GLN A 305 -6.58 7.42 -22.66
C GLN A 305 -5.64 6.65 -23.60
N ASP A 306 -4.63 7.33 -24.16
CA ASP A 306 -3.64 6.69 -25.04
C ASP A 306 -2.90 5.54 -24.33
N ASN A 307 -2.51 5.73 -23.07
CA ASN A 307 -1.86 4.69 -22.27
C ASN A 307 -2.80 3.50 -21.98
N GLU A 308 -4.08 3.77 -21.74
CA GLU A 308 -5.09 2.73 -21.50
C GLU A 308 -5.34 1.91 -22.77
N ASP A 309 -5.42 2.56 -23.93
CA ASP A 309 -5.58 1.89 -25.23
C ASP A 309 -4.38 0.98 -25.55
N ILE A 310 -3.16 1.43 -25.26
CA ILE A 310 -1.93 0.60 -25.36
C ILE A 310 -2.00 -0.61 -24.43
N ARG A 311 -2.44 -0.43 -23.19
CA ARG A 311 -2.61 -1.53 -22.22
C ARG A 311 -3.62 -2.56 -22.72
N MET A 312 -4.76 -2.10 -23.22
CA MET A 312 -5.81 -2.96 -23.76
C MET A 312 -5.33 -3.75 -24.98
N PHE A 313 -4.61 -3.10 -25.90
CA PHE A 313 -4.01 -3.76 -27.06
C PHE A 313 -3.09 -4.93 -26.67
N HIS A 314 -2.18 -4.73 -25.70
CA HIS A 314 -1.28 -5.79 -25.26
C HIS A 314 -2.00 -6.93 -24.53
N ARG A 315 -3.06 -6.61 -23.77
CA ARG A 315 -3.91 -7.61 -23.12
C ARG A 315 -4.63 -8.49 -24.13
N ASP A 316 -5.25 -7.89 -25.15
CA ASP A 316 -5.97 -8.63 -26.19
C ASP A 316 -5.03 -9.50 -27.02
N LYS A 317 -3.83 -8.98 -27.35
CA LYS A 317 -2.76 -9.76 -28.00
C LYS A 317 -2.37 -10.99 -27.18
N LEU A 318 -2.24 -10.86 -25.86
CA LEU A 318 -1.89 -11.96 -24.97
C LEU A 318 -3.00 -13.02 -24.86
N MET A 319 -4.27 -12.60 -24.89
CA MET A 319 -5.42 -13.50 -24.94
C MET A 319 -5.44 -14.30 -26.25
N LEU A 320 -5.26 -13.62 -27.40
CA LEU A 320 -5.23 -14.25 -28.72
C LEU A 320 -4.09 -15.29 -28.84
N LEU A 321 -2.89 -14.94 -28.39
CA LEU A 321 -1.73 -15.85 -28.39
C LEU A 321 -1.97 -17.08 -27.52
N THR A 322 -2.61 -16.90 -26.36
CA THR A 322 -2.97 -18.03 -25.48
C THR A 322 -3.97 -18.96 -26.17
N GLN A 323 -5.00 -18.42 -26.81
CA GLN A 323 -5.96 -19.22 -27.58
C GLN A 323 -5.29 -19.99 -28.74
N GLN A 324 -4.36 -19.35 -29.46
CA GLN A 324 -3.62 -20.01 -30.53
C GLN A 324 -2.74 -21.14 -30.02
N ILE A 325 -2.09 -20.98 -28.86
CA ILE A 325 -1.29 -22.03 -28.22
C ILE A 325 -2.19 -23.22 -27.85
N ASP A 326 -3.34 -22.98 -27.24
CA ASP A 326 -4.29 -24.03 -26.84
C ASP A 326 -4.80 -24.81 -28.07
N GLU A 327 -5.11 -24.12 -29.16
CA GLU A 327 -5.53 -24.77 -30.42
C GLU A 327 -4.41 -25.61 -31.04
N ASN A 328 -3.16 -25.15 -31.00
CA ASN A 328 -2.03 -25.94 -31.50
C ASN A 328 -1.78 -27.20 -30.62
N PHE A 329 -1.94 -27.11 -29.30
CA PHE A 329 -1.92 -28.29 -28.42
C PHE A 329 -3.02 -29.29 -28.77
N ARG A 330 -4.23 -28.79 -29.07
CA ARG A 330 -5.33 -29.63 -29.54
C ARG A 330 -5.00 -30.31 -30.87
N MET A 331 -4.38 -29.59 -31.81
CA MET A 331 -3.94 -30.16 -33.08
C MET A 331 -2.86 -31.24 -32.91
N ILE A 332 -1.90 -31.06 -31.99
CA ILE A 332 -0.93 -32.12 -31.65
C ILE A 332 -1.65 -33.36 -31.14
N ALA A 333 -2.63 -33.21 -30.25
CA ALA A 333 -3.37 -34.34 -29.71
C ALA A 333 -4.11 -35.15 -30.79
N ILE A 334 -4.54 -34.51 -31.87
CA ILE A 334 -5.21 -35.14 -33.02
C ILE A 334 -4.19 -35.76 -33.98
N CYS A 335 -3.08 -35.07 -34.28
CA CYS A 335 -2.13 -35.49 -35.32
C CYS A 335 -1.08 -36.50 -34.86
N LYS A 336 -0.86 -36.67 -33.54
CA LYS A 336 0.22 -37.49 -32.98
C LYS A 336 0.27 -38.94 -33.51
N ASP A 337 -0.88 -39.53 -33.80
CA ASP A 337 -0.99 -40.93 -34.23
C ASP A 337 -1.11 -41.08 -35.76
N VAL A 338 -1.18 -39.96 -36.49
CA VAL A 338 -1.48 -39.93 -37.93
C VAL A 338 -0.28 -39.47 -38.76
N ASP A 339 0.39 -38.39 -38.34
CA ASP A 339 1.45 -37.75 -39.14
C ASP A 339 2.52 -37.11 -38.24
N PRO A 340 3.64 -37.81 -37.98
CA PRO A 340 4.73 -37.30 -37.15
C PRO A 340 5.41 -36.05 -37.71
N THR A 341 5.44 -35.88 -39.03
CA THR A 341 6.07 -34.72 -39.68
C THR A 341 5.26 -33.46 -39.37
N ARG A 342 3.94 -33.55 -39.49
CA ARG A 342 3.03 -32.44 -39.16
C ARG A 342 3.08 -32.05 -37.67
N VAL A 343 3.29 -33.03 -36.77
CA VAL A 343 3.48 -32.74 -35.34
C VAL A 343 4.73 -31.89 -35.11
N LYS A 344 5.82 -32.17 -35.82
CA LYS A 344 7.06 -31.38 -35.74
C LYS A 344 6.83 -29.93 -36.15
N GLU A 345 6.14 -29.70 -37.28
CA GLU A 345 5.80 -28.35 -37.75
C GLU A 345 4.93 -27.58 -36.75
N ILE A 346 3.94 -28.24 -36.14
CA ILE A 346 3.09 -27.61 -35.11
C ILE A 346 3.92 -27.27 -33.86
N PHE A 347 4.88 -28.12 -33.50
CA PHE A 347 5.76 -27.87 -32.36
C PHE A 347 6.68 -26.67 -32.59
N GLU A 348 7.27 -26.54 -33.78
CA GLU A 348 8.06 -25.36 -34.17
C GLU A 348 7.21 -24.08 -34.09
N ARG A 349 5.95 -24.13 -34.55
CA ARG A 349 5.02 -23.01 -34.41
C ARG A 349 4.69 -22.66 -32.96
N LEU A 350 4.56 -23.66 -32.08
CA LEU A 350 4.31 -23.43 -30.65
C LEU A 350 5.46 -22.69 -29.97
N ILE A 351 6.71 -22.98 -30.33
CA ILE A 351 7.88 -22.28 -29.80
C ILE A 351 7.78 -20.78 -30.15
N ILE A 352 7.51 -20.45 -31.41
CA ILE A 352 7.36 -19.06 -31.88
C ILE A 352 6.20 -18.36 -31.15
N LEU A 353 5.04 -19.02 -31.01
CA LEU A 353 3.89 -18.45 -30.32
C LEU A 353 4.19 -18.19 -28.83
N GLN A 354 4.95 -19.07 -28.18
CA GLN A 354 5.35 -18.92 -26.79
C GLN A 354 6.31 -17.74 -26.60
N GLU A 355 7.27 -17.55 -27.52
CA GLU A 355 8.16 -16.38 -27.52
C GLU A 355 7.37 -15.07 -27.68
N GLN A 356 6.44 -15.03 -28.65
CA GLN A 356 5.56 -13.87 -28.86
C GLN A 356 4.68 -13.58 -27.64
N LYS A 357 4.21 -14.63 -26.94
CA LYS A 357 3.43 -14.48 -25.70
C LYS A 357 4.26 -13.86 -24.58
N ASN A 358 5.51 -14.29 -24.44
CA ASN A 358 6.43 -13.74 -23.46
C ASN A 358 6.73 -12.26 -23.75
N GLU A 359 6.99 -11.91 -25.02
CA GLU A 359 7.20 -10.52 -25.45
C GLU A 359 5.96 -9.64 -25.19
N ALA A 360 4.77 -10.12 -25.54
CA ALA A 360 3.52 -9.41 -25.24
C ALA A 360 3.29 -9.22 -23.74
N GLY A 361 3.67 -10.20 -22.92
CA GLY A 361 3.62 -10.10 -21.46
C GLY A 361 4.56 -9.04 -20.89
N LEU A 362 5.80 -8.96 -21.41
CA LEU A 362 6.75 -7.90 -21.03
C LEU A 362 6.24 -6.52 -21.45
N ALA A 363 5.69 -6.38 -22.65
CA ALA A 363 5.11 -5.13 -23.12
C ALA A 363 3.91 -4.68 -22.28
N LEU A 364 3.03 -5.62 -21.88
CA LEU A 364 1.92 -5.32 -20.98
C LEU A 364 2.40 -4.81 -19.62
N ASN A 365 3.42 -5.46 -19.05
CA ASN A 365 4.01 -5.03 -17.78
C ASN A 365 4.65 -3.64 -17.89
N ALA A 366 5.34 -3.36 -19.01
CA ALA A 366 5.91 -2.04 -19.28
C ALA A 366 4.81 -0.96 -19.40
N ALA A 367 3.73 -1.23 -20.12
CA ALA A 367 2.59 -0.32 -20.25
C ALA A 367 1.91 -0.04 -18.89
N GLN A 368 1.75 -1.07 -18.05
CA GLN A 368 1.24 -0.91 -16.69
C GLN A 368 2.16 -0.02 -15.84
N GLN A 369 3.48 -0.20 -15.95
CA GLN A 369 4.44 0.62 -15.22
C GLN A 369 4.40 2.08 -15.66
N ILE A 370 4.24 2.37 -16.96
CA ILE A 370 4.07 3.73 -17.48
C ILE A 370 2.83 4.41 -16.88
N ILE A 371 1.70 3.69 -16.78
CA ILE A 371 0.49 4.22 -16.14
C ILE A 371 0.74 4.54 -14.67
N ILE A 372 1.35 3.60 -13.93
CA ILE A 372 1.69 3.78 -12.51
C ILE A 372 2.61 4.99 -12.32
N ASP A 373 3.60 5.16 -13.19
CA ASP A 373 4.55 6.27 -13.12
C ASP A 373 3.91 7.61 -13.53
N ALA A 374 2.97 7.61 -14.48
CA ALA A 374 2.21 8.79 -14.89
C ALA A 374 1.19 9.23 -13.81
N GLU A 375 0.68 8.30 -13.01
CA GLU A 375 -0.18 8.61 -11.86
C GLU A 375 0.59 9.16 -10.65
N LYS A 376 1.93 9.11 -10.66
CA LYS A 376 2.72 9.77 -9.61
C LYS A 376 2.54 11.29 -9.71
N PRO A 377 2.27 11.99 -8.58
CA PRO A 377 1.92 13.42 -8.58
C PRO A 377 2.98 14.40 -9.11
N SER A 378 4.12 13.94 -9.64
CA SER A 378 5.20 14.81 -10.09
C SER A 378 4.88 15.61 -11.36
N GLU A 379 4.03 15.10 -12.28
CA GLU A 379 3.80 15.77 -13.58
C GLU A 379 2.73 16.89 -13.54
N LEU A 380 1.81 16.92 -12.56
CA LEU A 380 0.83 18.01 -12.46
C LEU A 380 1.44 19.36 -12.03
N THR A 381 2.65 19.34 -11.46
CA THR A 381 3.29 20.48 -10.81
C THR A 381 3.43 21.72 -11.69
N GLY A 382 3.57 21.58 -13.02
CA GLY A 382 3.71 22.74 -13.90
C GLY A 382 2.43 23.55 -14.09
N ALA A 383 1.30 22.89 -14.32
CA ALA A 383 0.02 23.56 -14.60
C ALA A 383 -0.70 23.98 -13.31
N THR A 384 -0.61 23.18 -12.25
CA THR A 384 -1.13 23.57 -10.92
C THR A 384 -0.31 24.71 -10.33
N ALA A 385 1.02 24.73 -10.49
CA ALA A 385 1.82 25.86 -10.04
C ALA A 385 1.42 27.17 -10.72
N ILE A 386 1.04 27.16 -12.00
CA ILE A 386 0.54 28.37 -12.67
C ILE A 386 -0.78 28.84 -12.04
N VAL A 387 -1.72 27.93 -11.76
CA VAL A 387 -3.00 28.27 -11.14
C VAL A 387 -2.82 28.74 -9.69
N ASP A 388 -2.02 28.03 -8.91
CA ASP A 388 -1.73 28.34 -7.50
C ASP A 388 -1.00 29.68 -7.39
N ASN A 389 0.00 29.95 -8.24
CA ASN A 389 0.67 31.25 -8.29
C ASN A 389 -0.30 32.37 -8.68
N THR A 390 -1.26 32.12 -9.59
CA THR A 390 -2.25 33.13 -9.98
C THR A 390 -3.28 33.37 -8.86
N LEU A 391 -3.65 32.34 -8.11
CA LEU A 391 -4.56 32.45 -6.97
C LEU A 391 -3.91 33.19 -5.79
N ASP A 392 -2.64 32.91 -5.52
CA ASP A 392 -1.87 33.59 -4.48
C ASP A 392 -1.65 35.08 -4.81
N GLU A 393 -1.49 35.44 -6.09
CA GLU A 393 -1.48 36.84 -6.53
C GLU A 393 -2.82 37.56 -6.28
N LEU A 394 -3.94 36.85 -6.45
CA LEU A 394 -5.29 37.41 -6.29
C LEU A 394 -5.72 37.53 -4.82
N ALA A 395 -5.13 36.75 -3.92
CA ALA A 395 -5.49 36.74 -2.50
C ALA A 395 -5.19 38.07 -1.78
N GLY A 396 -4.36 38.93 -2.37
CA GLY A 396 -3.93 40.20 -1.79
C GLY A 396 -3.09 40.02 -0.52
N PRO A 397 -2.24 41.00 -0.16
CA PRO A 397 -1.46 40.89 1.08
C PRO A 397 -2.41 40.88 2.27
N ALA A 398 -2.45 39.75 3.00
CA ALA A 398 -3.20 39.62 4.23
C ALA A 398 -2.79 40.75 5.19
N THR A 399 -3.69 41.71 5.40
CA THR A 399 -3.45 42.83 6.30
C THR A 399 -3.34 42.29 7.72
N LYS A 400 -2.10 42.11 8.19
CA LYS A 400 -1.82 41.77 9.58
C LYS A 400 -2.36 42.90 10.45
N LYS A 401 -3.49 42.68 11.12
CA LYS A 401 -3.98 43.53 12.20
C LYS A 401 -2.95 43.49 13.34
N THR A 402 -2.13 44.52 13.43
CA THR A 402 -1.18 44.74 14.52
C THR A 402 -1.97 44.90 15.82
N LYS A 403 -1.90 43.88 16.69
CA LYS A 403 -2.52 43.93 18.02
C LYS A 403 -1.60 44.74 18.94
N THR A 404 -1.97 45.99 19.21
CA THR A 404 -1.28 46.87 20.17
C THR A 404 -1.41 46.28 21.58
N VAL A 405 -0.29 45.83 22.15
CA VAL A 405 -0.21 45.38 23.55
C VAL A 405 0.22 46.57 24.40
N ALA A 406 -0.62 46.94 25.37
CA ALA A 406 -0.35 47.99 26.34
C ALA A 406 0.69 47.54 27.37
N LEU A 407 1.64 48.43 27.66
CA LEU A 407 2.70 48.30 28.66
C LEU A 407 2.16 48.56 30.08
N PRO A 408 2.51 47.78 31.11
CA PRO A 408 2.32 48.18 32.50
C PRO A 408 3.56 48.85 33.10
N SER A 409 3.22 49.83 33.94
CA SER A 409 4.02 50.70 34.80
C SER A 409 5.12 50.02 35.62
N MET A 410 6.21 50.79 35.81
CA MET A 410 7.36 50.52 36.65
C MET A 410 7.02 50.33 38.13
N THR A 411 7.85 49.55 38.83
CA THR A 411 8.20 49.77 40.24
C THR A 411 9.63 49.28 40.47
N GLU A 412 10.43 50.15 41.07
CA GLU A 412 11.84 49.97 41.41
C GLU A 412 12.03 48.93 42.51
N TYR A 413 13.09 48.13 42.46
CA TYR A 413 13.87 47.75 43.64
C TYR A 413 15.33 47.44 43.26
N SER A 414 16.23 48.08 43.99
CA SER A 414 17.69 47.86 44.06
C SER A 414 18.03 46.53 44.76
N VAL A 415 19.21 45.94 44.49
CA VAL A 415 20.19 45.40 45.47
C VAL A 415 21.19 44.40 44.82
N THR A 416 22.47 44.79 44.91
CA THR A 416 23.79 44.10 44.94
C THR A 416 24.08 42.72 44.29
N THR A 417 25.23 42.72 43.57
CA THR A 417 26.07 41.62 43.07
C THR A 417 26.71 40.73 44.16
N PRO A 418 27.19 39.53 43.80
CA PRO A 418 28.65 39.39 43.62
C PRO A 418 29.11 38.55 42.41
N SER A 419 30.38 38.81 42.06
CA SER A 419 31.19 38.29 40.96
C SER A 419 31.67 36.84 41.18
N VAL A 420 31.64 36.01 40.13
CA VAL A 420 32.40 34.74 40.05
C VAL A 420 33.05 34.62 38.67
N LYS A 421 34.39 34.53 38.68
CA LYS A 421 35.29 34.18 37.57
C LYS A 421 35.34 32.66 37.38
N VAL A 422 35.20 32.18 36.13
CA VAL A 422 35.70 30.85 35.68
C VAL A 422 36.07 30.98 34.19
N MET A 423 37.36 31.14 33.86
CA MET A 423 38.32 30.13 33.36
C MET A 423 37.90 29.39 32.06
N ILE A 424 38.55 29.79 30.97
CA ILE A 424 38.59 29.10 29.66
C ILE A 424 39.85 28.24 29.64
N PRO A 425 39.81 26.95 29.27
CA PRO A 425 41.02 26.22 28.94
C PRO A 425 41.31 26.28 27.43
N VAL A 426 42.56 26.66 27.15
CA VAL A 426 43.29 26.50 25.90
C VAL A 426 44.03 25.15 25.98
N THR A 427 44.01 24.36 24.91
CA THR A 427 45.04 23.31 24.68
C THR A 427 45.43 23.23 23.20
N ASN A 428 46.74 23.14 22.99
CA ASN A 428 47.48 23.09 21.74
C ASN A 428 47.80 21.65 21.28
N ASN A 429 47.94 21.50 19.96
CA ASN A 429 48.91 20.73 19.15
C ASN A 429 48.97 19.17 19.06
N ILE A 430 48.73 18.66 17.81
CA ILE A 430 49.60 17.88 16.84
C ILE A 430 50.24 16.54 17.31
N PRO A 431 50.41 15.43 16.50
CA PRO A 431 50.74 15.27 15.05
C PRO A 431 49.86 14.27 14.25
N VAL A 432 49.74 14.28 12.89
CA VAL A 432 50.65 13.99 11.74
C VAL A 432 51.08 12.52 11.59
N ASP A 433 51.01 12.02 10.34
CA ASP A 433 51.26 10.67 9.76
C ASP A 433 50.06 9.70 9.78
N ALA A 434 49.68 8.93 8.76
CA ALA A 434 50.30 8.57 7.47
C ALA A 434 49.30 7.77 6.59
N ILE A 435 49.49 7.85 5.25
CA ILE A 435 49.34 6.78 4.22
C ILE A 435 47.95 6.14 3.97
N SER A 436 47.37 6.39 2.77
CA SER A 436 47.28 5.40 1.68
C SER A 436 46.13 5.72 0.71
N SER A 437 46.51 6.18 -0.48
CA SER A 437 45.68 6.21 -1.67
C SER A 437 45.72 4.86 -2.38
N SER A 438 44.56 4.28 -2.68
CA SER A 438 44.44 3.35 -3.82
C SER A 438 43.12 3.60 -4.53
N ALA A 439 43.22 4.31 -5.65
CA ALA A 439 42.22 4.34 -6.69
C ALA A 439 42.33 3.03 -7.48
N SER A 440 41.20 2.40 -7.79
CA SER A 440 41.10 1.42 -8.87
C SER A 440 40.01 1.88 -9.82
N SER A 441 40.50 2.35 -10.96
CA SER A 441 39.80 2.52 -12.23
C SER A 441 39.33 1.17 -12.76
N LEU A 442 38.07 1.07 -13.16
CA LEU A 442 37.61 0.03 -14.08
C LEU A 442 37.18 0.70 -15.38
N GLU A 443 38.02 0.44 -16.38
CA GLU A 443 37.84 0.73 -17.79
C GLU A 443 36.61 -0.06 -18.30
N CYS A 444 35.70 0.63 -18.97
CA CYS A 444 34.69 -0.02 -19.82
C CYS A 444 35.29 -0.10 -21.22
N GLU A 445 35.61 -1.32 -21.65
CA GLU A 445 36.03 -1.63 -23.01
C GLU A 445 34.85 -1.43 -23.97
N ASN A 446 35.13 -0.60 -24.99
CA ASN A 446 34.41 -0.51 -26.25
C ASN A 446 34.46 -1.85 -27.00
N ILE A 447 33.31 -2.44 -27.32
CA ILE A 447 33.23 -3.46 -28.37
C ILE A 447 32.61 -2.81 -29.61
N GLY A 448 33.45 -2.80 -30.65
CA GLY A 448 33.20 -2.16 -31.92
C GLY A 448 32.15 -2.87 -32.78
N SER A 449 31.50 -2.02 -33.56
CA SER A 449 30.80 -2.29 -34.79
C SER A 449 31.63 -3.11 -35.78
N ASN A 450 31.07 -4.20 -36.29
CA ASN A 450 31.44 -4.76 -37.59
C ASN A 450 30.19 -4.79 -38.47
N SER A 451 30.19 -3.91 -39.47
CA SER A 451 29.35 -3.98 -40.65
C SER A 451 30.16 -4.69 -41.74
N ALA A 452 29.53 -5.66 -42.39
CA ALA A 452 30.01 -6.22 -43.64
C ALA A 452 28.79 -6.57 -44.48
N ASP A 453 28.57 -5.73 -45.50
CA ASP A 453 27.92 -6.09 -46.75
C ASP A 453 28.64 -7.31 -47.36
N ASP A 454 27.92 -8.27 -47.95
CA ASP A 454 27.98 -8.51 -49.41
C ASP A 454 27.14 -9.72 -49.89
N ASN A 455 26.40 -9.46 -50.98
CA ASN A 455 26.11 -10.28 -52.18
C ASN A 455 25.67 -11.77 -52.10
N SER A 456 24.49 -12.04 -52.66
CA SER A 456 24.25 -12.79 -53.93
C SER A 456 22.77 -13.21 -54.02
N HIS A 457 21.98 -12.62 -54.93
CA HIS A 457 21.56 -13.23 -56.20
C HIS A 457 21.67 -14.77 -56.26
N ASP A 458 20.53 -15.46 -56.21
CA ASP A 458 20.17 -16.35 -57.32
C ASP A 458 18.68 -16.66 -57.38
N SER A 459 18.19 -16.68 -58.62
CA SER A 459 16.82 -16.86 -59.05
C SER A 459 16.69 -18.20 -59.78
N VAL A 460 15.86 -19.11 -59.27
CA VAL A 460 15.25 -20.25 -59.98
C VAL A 460 13.99 -20.60 -59.15
N GLY A 461 12.74 -20.65 -59.62
CA GLY A 461 12.24 -21.02 -60.93
C GLY A 461 11.59 -22.40 -60.85
N SER A 462 10.37 -22.50 -60.31
CA SER A 462 9.27 -23.45 -60.65
C SER A 462 8.12 -23.32 -59.66
#